data_AF-A0A934SSB7-F1
#
_entry.id   AF-A0A934SSB7-F1
#
_cell.length_a   1.000
_cell.length_b   1.000
_cell.length_c   1.000
_cell.angle_alpha   90.00
_cell.angle_beta   90.00
_cell.angle_gamma   90.00
#
_symmetry.space_group_name_H-M   'P 1'
#
loop_
_entity.id
_entity.type
_entity.pdbx_description
1 polymer ?
#
loop_
_entity_poly.entity_id
_entity_poly.type
_entity_poly.pdbx_seq_one_letter_code
_entity_poly.pdbx_strand_id
1 'polypeptide(L)'
;MTTPEERTRAVLDARQLLVFLAYPAREEEVPESIRYQAETILRHYPEASDMDIAGLACPNLFSSERQTFTETKSKHRKRPIRTSPFLEKMVANAEPVLLGIGIAFVCIIIILFISLSRKLG
;
A
#
# COMPACT_ATOMS: atom_id res chain seq x y z
N MET A 1 -3.54 -15.00 -24.20
CA MET A 1 -3.31 -13.55 -24.43
C MET A 1 -3.57 -12.81 -23.12
N THR A 2 -2.83 -11.73 -22.86
CA THR A 2 -3.02 -10.86 -21.69
C THR A 2 -4.27 -10.01 -21.84
N THR A 3 -5.15 -10.06 -20.84
CA THR A 3 -6.38 -9.24 -20.75
C THR A 3 -6.07 -7.78 -20.41
N PRO A 4 -7.01 -6.84 -20.69
CA PRO A 4 -6.87 -5.44 -20.24
C PRO A 4 -6.70 -5.31 -18.71
N GLU A 5 -7.39 -6.15 -17.93
CA GLU A 5 -7.26 -6.22 -16.47
C GLU A 5 -5.84 -6.60 -16.04
N GLU A 6 -5.30 -7.66 -16.64
CA GLU A 6 -3.92 -8.11 -16.37
C GLU A 6 -2.88 -7.05 -16.80
N ARG A 7 -3.11 -6.35 -17.91
CA ARG A 7 -2.21 -5.29 -18.38
C ARG A 7 -2.22 -4.08 -17.45
N THR A 8 -3.39 -3.60 -17.06
CA THR A 8 -3.51 -2.50 -16.09
C THR A 8 -2.82 -2.87 -14.78
N ARG A 9 -3.09 -4.08 -14.28
CA ARG A 9 -2.46 -4.58 -13.07
C ARG A 9 -0.94 -4.65 -13.18
N ALA A 10 -0.40 -5.16 -14.28
CA ALA A 10 1.04 -5.24 -14.49
C ALA A 10 1.71 -3.86 -14.44
N VAL A 11 1.06 -2.83 -15.00
CA VAL A 11 1.57 -1.45 -14.94
C VAL A 11 1.60 -0.95 -13.49
N LEU A 12 0.51 -1.14 -12.74
CA LEU A 12 0.42 -0.71 -11.34
C LEU A 12 1.39 -1.45 -10.41
N ASP A 13 1.51 -2.77 -10.58
CA ASP A 13 2.45 -3.60 -9.81
C ASP A 13 3.90 -3.18 -10.10
N ALA A 14 4.23 -2.83 -11.36
CA ALA A 14 5.53 -2.28 -11.71
C ALA A 14 5.79 -0.90 -11.07
N ARG A 15 4.78 -0.02 -10.96
CA ARG A 15 4.92 1.22 -10.18
C ARG A 15 5.25 0.93 -8.72
N GLN A 16 4.56 -0.03 -8.10
CA GLN A 16 4.81 -0.40 -6.71
C GLN A 16 6.23 -0.95 -6.51
N LEU A 17 6.71 -1.78 -7.44
CA LEU A 17 8.09 -2.24 -7.44
C LEU A 17 9.08 -1.07 -7.53
N LEU A 18 8.85 -0.11 -8.43
CA LEU A 18 9.72 1.06 -8.56
C LEU A 18 9.72 1.90 -7.27
N VAL A 19 8.57 2.08 -6.61
CA VAL A 19 8.50 2.77 -5.31
C VAL A 19 9.30 2.02 -4.25
N PHE A 20 9.18 0.69 -4.19
CA PHE A 20 9.93 -0.16 -3.28
C PHE A 20 11.45 -0.04 -3.51
N LEU A 21 11.88 0.00 -4.77
CA LEU A 21 13.29 0.16 -5.13
C LEU A 21 13.83 1.56 -4.84
N ALA A 22 13.02 2.61 -5.04
CA ALA A 22 13.43 4.00 -4.79
C ALA A 22 13.55 4.31 -3.29
N TYR A 23 12.59 3.84 -2.50
CA TYR A 23 12.42 4.17 -1.08
C TYR A 23 12.35 2.90 -0.21
N PRO A 24 13.46 2.15 -0.08
CA PRO A 24 13.49 0.95 0.74
C PRO A 24 13.24 1.30 2.22
N ALA A 25 12.44 0.47 2.91
CA ALA A 25 11.98 0.76 4.28
C ALA A 25 13.07 0.59 5.37
N ARG A 26 14.17 -0.08 5.03
CA ARG A 26 15.39 -0.26 5.85
C ARG A 26 16.61 -0.20 4.94
N GLU A 27 17.81 -0.35 5.50
CA GLU A 27 19.08 -0.57 4.78
C GLU A 27 19.08 -1.88 3.95
N GLU A 28 18.03 -2.12 3.16
CA GLU A 28 18.09 -3.10 2.08
C GLU A 28 19.14 -2.60 1.09
N GLU A 29 20.06 -3.49 0.71
CA GLU A 29 21.23 -3.26 -0.15
C GLU A 29 20.84 -2.91 -1.60
N VAL A 30 19.84 -2.05 -1.81
CA VAL A 30 19.54 -1.51 -3.13
C VAL A 30 20.64 -0.49 -3.46
N PRO A 31 21.48 -0.76 -4.49
CA PRO A 31 22.55 0.16 -4.83
C PRO A 31 22.00 1.56 -5.15
N GLU A 32 22.74 2.60 -4.79
CA GLU A 32 22.34 3.99 -5.03
C GLU A 32 21.98 4.25 -6.50
N SER A 33 22.71 3.63 -7.42
CA SER A 33 22.45 3.72 -8.87
C SER A 33 21.06 3.20 -9.26
N ILE A 34 20.58 2.15 -8.61
CA ILE A 34 19.27 1.54 -8.88
C ILE A 34 18.17 2.40 -8.26
N ARG A 35 18.39 2.92 -7.05
CA ARG A 35 17.46 3.85 -6.40
C ARG A 35 17.25 5.10 -7.27
N TYR A 36 18.33 5.71 -7.73
CA TYR A 36 18.27 6.90 -8.58
C TYR A 36 17.55 6.64 -9.93
N GLN A 37 17.80 5.49 -10.55
CA GLN A 37 17.08 5.09 -11.77
C GLN A 37 15.59 4.91 -11.50
N ALA A 38 15.21 4.23 -10.41
CA ALA A 38 13.82 4.02 -10.03
C ALA A 38 13.10 5.37 -9.78
N GLU A 39 13.73 6.29 -9.03
CA GLU A 39 13.21 7.64 -8.81
C GLU A 39 13.01 8.41 -10.12
N THR A 40 13.97 8.30 -11.05
CA THR A 40 13.90 8.99 -12.35
C THR A 40 12.74 8.46 -13.18
N ILE A 41 12.54 7.14 -13.21
CA ILE A 41 11.42 6.51 -13.94
C ILE A 41 10.09 6.89 -13.30
N LEU A 42 9.98 6.87 -11.97
CA LEU A 42 8.75 7.17 -11.23
C LEU A 42 8.15 8.54 -11.56
N ARG A 43 8.99 9.54 -11.87
CA ARG A 43 8.56 10.90 -12.26
C ARG A 43 7.69 10.93 -13.51
N HIS A 44 7.83 9.93 -14.38
CA HIS A 44 7.11 9.83 -15.65
C HIS A 44 6.25 8.58 -15.74
N TYR A 45 6.26 7.73 -14.71
CA TYR A 45 5.52 6.49 -14.70
C TYR A 45 4.05 6.77 -14.30
N PRO A 46 3.07 6.20 -15.02
CA PRO A 46 1.65 6.50 -14.80
C PRO A 46 1.19 6.16 -13.38
N GLU A 47 0.31 6.99 -12.83
CA GLU A 47 -0.38 6.74 -11.57
C GLU A 47 -1.66 5.93 -11.77
N ALA A 48 -2.29 5.51 -10.67
CA ALA A 48 -3.56 4.78 -10.72
C ALA A 48 -4.67 5.59 -11.42
N SER A 49 -4.73 6.90 -11.19
CA SER A 49 -5.64 7.83 -11.85
C SER A 49 -5.42 7.89 -13.37
N ASP A 50 -4.17 7.90 -13.82
CA ASP A 50 -3.83 7.89 -15.25
C ASP A 50 -4.30 6.59 -15.91
N MET A 51 -4.12 5.46 -15.20
CA MET A 51 -4.56 4.15 -15.68
C MET A 51 -6.08 4.03 -15.75
N ASP A 52 -6.81 4.68 -14.84
CA ASP A 52 -8.26 4.79 -14.92
C ASP A 52 -8.72 5.57 -16.15
N ILE A 53 -8.09 6.72 -16.44
CA ILE A 53 -8.38 7.50 -17.63
C ILE A 53 -8.04 6.70 -18.89
N ALA A 54 -6.89 6.01 -18.90
CA ALA A 54 -6.48 5.16 -20.00
C ALA A 54 -7.44 3.99 -20.23
N GLY A 55 -7.99 3.39 -19.18
CA GLY A 55 -9.01 2.35 -19.29
C GLY A 55 -10.32 2.87 -19.87
N LEU A 56 -10.72 4.09 -19.51
CA LEU A 56 -11.89 4.75 -20.09
C LEU A 56 -11.68 5.10 -21.57
N ALA A 57 -10.51 5.62 -21.94
CA ALA A 57 -10.18 6.02 -23.31
C ALA A 57 -9.92 4.81 -24.24
N CYS A 58 -9.28 3.76 -23.71
CA CYS A 58 -8.79 2.61 -24.46
C CYS A 58 -9.17 1.28 -23.77
N PRO A 59 -10.46 0.92 -23.67
CA PRO A 59 -10.94 -0.25 -22.92
C PRO A 59 -10.41 -1.60 -23.43
N ASN A 60 -10.09 -1.69 -24.73
CA ASN A 60 -9.49 -2.90 -25.31
C ASN A 60 -8.05 -3.12 -24.84
N LEU A 61 -7.40 -2.10 -24.27
CA LEU A 61 -6.01 -2.13 -23.85
C LEU A 61 -5.87 -2.08 -22.32
N PHE A 62 -6.65 -1.26 -21.64
CA PHE A 62 -6.59 -1.13 -20.18
C PHE A 62 -7.98 -1.25 -19.58
N SER A 63 -8.06 -1.86 -18.40
CA SER A 63 -9.28 -1.83 -17.59
C SER A 63 -9.32 -0.57 -16.72
N SER A 64 -10.50 0.03 -16.57
CA SER A 64 -10.76 1.02 -15.50
C SER A 64 -11.65 0.40 -14.42
N GLU A 65 -11.40 0.75 -13.15
CA GLU A 65 -12.28 0.34 -12.05
C GLU A 65 -13.72 0.81 -12.28
N ARG A 66 -13.91 1.99 -12.89
CA ARG A 66 -15.24 2.55 -13.18
C ARG A 66 -16.06 1.71 -14.16
N GLN A 67 -15.41 0.98 -15.08
CA GLN A 67 -16.11 0.12 -16.06
C GLN A 67 -16.62 -1.19 -15.44
N THR A 68 -15.97 -1.67 -14.38
CA THR A 68 -16.42 -2.89 -13.69
C THR A 68 -17.82 -2.72 -13.10
N PHE A 69 -18.22 -1.50 -12.71
CA PHE A 69 -19.57 -1.22 -12.21
C PHE A 69 -20.65 -1.23 -13.29
N THR A 70 -20.31 -0.93 -14.54
CA THR A 70 -21.29 -0.87 -15.63
C THR A 70 -21.56 -2.25 -16.26
N GLU A 71 -20.63 -3.21 -16.12
CA GLU A 71 -20.82 -4.60 -16.63
C GLU A 71 -21.26 -5.61 -15.55
N THR A 72 -21.16 -5.27 -14.25
CA THR A 72 -21.44 -6.22 -13.16
C THR A 72 -22.91 -6.45 -12.85
N LYS A 73 -23.87 -5.88 -13.60
CA LYS A 73 -25.25 -6.40 -13.57
C LYS A 73 -25.35 -7.85 -14.09
N SER A 74 -24.31 -8.41 -14.73
CA SER A 74 -24.39 -9.75 -15.35
C SER A 74 -23.56 -10.87 -14.69
N LYS A 75 -22.63 -10.63 -13.75
CA LYS A 75 -21.89 -11.77 -13.16
C LYS A 75 -21.30 -11.47 -11.79
N HIS A 76 -22.11 -11.65 -10.76
CA HIS A 76 -21.64 -11.66 -9.38
C HIS A 76 -20.75 -12.89 -9.14
N ARG A 77 -19.43 -12.75 -9.34
CA ARG A 77 -18.44 -13.66 -8.77
C ARG A 77 -17.67 -12.87 -7.72
N LYS A 78 -18.06 -13.03 -6.45
CA LYS A 78 -17.27 -12.54 -5.31
C LYS A 78 -15.88 -13.18 -5.43
N ARG A 79 -14.89 -12.45 -5.94
CA ARG A 79 -13.50 -12.86 -5.78
C ARG A 79 -13.14 -12.51 -4.34
N PRO A 80 -12.60 -13.46 -3.54
CA PRO A 80 -12.07 -13.11 -2.24
C PRO A 80 -10.99 -12.05 -2.45
N ILE A 81 -10.99 -11.02 -1.61
CA ILE A 81 -9.89 -10.07 -1.52
C ILE A 81 -8.64 -10.90 -1.26
N ARG A 82 -7.82 -11.10 -2.29
CA ARG A 82 -6.55 -11.81 -2.16
C ARG A 82 -5.60 -10.82 -1.52
N THR A 83 -5.64 -10.76 -0.19
CA THR A 83 -4.59 -10.14 0.61
C THR A 83 -3.26 -10.72 0.11
N SER A 84 -2.32 -9.85 -0.26
CA SER A 84 -1.01 -10.32 -0.63
C SER A 84 -0.40 -10.99 0.62
N PRO A 85 0.38 -12.09 0.48
CA PRO A 85 1.07 -12.71 1.61
C PRO A 85 2.03 -11.73 2.32
N PHE A 86 2.32 -10.60 1.69
CA PHE A 86 3.03 -9.46 2.27
C PHE A 86 2.17 -8.66 3.27
N LEU A 87 0.92 -8.34 2.93
CA LEU A 87 0.00 -7.65 3.83
C LEU A 87 -0.34 -8.51 5.05
N GLU A 88 -0.47 -9.82 4.86
CA GLU A 88 -0.73 -10.75 5.97
C GLU A 88 0.44 -10.77 6.97
N LYS A 89 1.69 -10.73 6.47
CA LYS A 89 2.90 -10.62 7.30
C LYS A 89 3.04 -9.26 7.98
N MET A 90 2.58 -8.16 7.36
CA MET A 90 2.56 -6.85 8.02
C MET A 90 1.55 -6.79 9.17
N VAL A 91 0.34 -7.31 8.95
CA VAL A 91 -0.72 -7.32 9.97
C VAL A 91 -0.35 -8.27 11.12
N ALA A 92 0.24 -9.43 10.84
CA ALA A 92 0.69 -10.37 11.87
C ALA A 92 1.79 -9.79 12.79
N ASN A 93 2.59 -8.83 12.30
CA ASN A 93 3.63 -8.16 13.09
C ASN A 93 3.15 -6.84 13.74
N ALA A 94 1.93 -6.36 13.44
CA ALA A 94 1.39 -5.11 13.97
C ALA A 94 0.76 -5.27 15.37
N GLU A 95 0.20 -6.44 15.67
CA GLU A 95 -0.43 -6.80 16.95
C GLU A 95 0.47 -6.57 18.19
N PRO A 96 1.73 -7.04 18.25
CA PRO A 96 2.57 -6.84 19.43
C PRO A 96 3.06 -5.38 19.60
N VAL A 97 3.15 -4.62 18.51
CA VAL A 97 3.62 -3.22 18.54
C VAL A 97 2.54 -2.31 19.11
N LEU A 98 1.27 -2.49 18.71
CA LEU A 98 0.15 -1.73 19.25
C LEU A 98 -0.04 -1.99 20.75
N LEU A 99 0.09 -3.25 21.17
CA LEU A 99 0.00 -3.62 22.59
C LEU A 99 1.12 -2.96 23.42
N GLY A 100 2.35 -2.95 22.88
CA GLY A 100 3.50 -2.30 23.52
C GLY A 100 3.32 -0.78 23.67
N ILE A 101 2.83 -0.10 22.63
CA ILE A 101 2.54 1.34 22.66
C ILE A 101 1.44 1.67 23.68
N GLY A 102 0.38 0.85 23.73
CA GLY A 102 -0.72 1.02 24.68
C GLY A 102 -0.26 0.89 26.14
N ILE A 103 0.54 -0.13 26.45
CA ILE A 103 1.08 -0.36 27.81
C ILE A 103 1.99 0.82 28.23
N ALA A 104 2.85 1.31 27.34
CA ALA A 104 3.73 2.43 27.63
C ALA A 104 2.95 3.71 27.97
N PHE A 105 1.86 4.01 27.24
CA PHE A 105 0.99 5.15 27.52
C PHE A 105 0.33 5.05 28.90
N VAL A 106 -0.18 3.87 29.26
CA VAL A 106 -0.80 3.64 30.57
C VAL A 106 0.22 3.82 31.69
N CYS A 107 1.44 3.29 31.54
CA CYS A 107 2.52 3.49 32.50
C CYS A 107 2.89 4.97 32.69
N ILE A 108 2.99 5.75 31.60
CA ILE A 108 3.28 7.18 31.65
C ILE A 108 2.17 7.94 32.41
N ILE A 109 0.91 7.63 32.16
CA ILE A 109 -0.23 8.24 32.85
C ILE A 109 -0.18 7.94 34.35
N ILE A 110 0.11 6.69 34.74
CA ILE A 110 0.24 6.30 36.15
C ILE A 110 1.39 7.03 36.83
N ILE A 111 2.55 7.13 36.18
CA ILE A 111 3.72 7.84 36.72
C ILE A 111 3.42 9.33 36.92
N LEU A 112 2.75 9.96 35.93
CA LEU A 112 2.31 11.35 36.04
C LEU A 112 1.31 11.54 37.18
N PHE A 113 0.37 10.62 37.37
CA PHE A 113 -0.60 10.67 38.45
C PHE A 113 0.08 10.59 39.83
N ILE A 114 1.00 9.63 40.02
CA ILE A 114 1.78 9.51 41.27
C ILE A 114 2.62 10.77 41.51
N SER A 115 3.25 11.32 40.46
CA SER A 115 4.03 12.55 40.55
C SER A 115 3.16 13.75 40.95
N LEU A 116 1.94 13.84 40.42
CA LEU A 116 0.99 14.90 40.74
C LEU A 116 0.46 14.79 42.18
N SER A 117 0.11 13.57 42.63
CA SER A 117 -0.31 13.32 44.01
C SER A 117 0.76 13.66 45.04
N ARG A 118 2.05 13.45 44.72
CA ARG A 118 3.18 13.85 45.57
C ARG A 118 3.44 15.35 45.62
N LYS A 119 2.95 16.12 44.65
CA LYS A 119 3.17 17.58 44.57
C LYS A 119 2.06 18.38 45.25
N LEU A 120 0.91 17.76 45.52
CA LEU A 120 -0.26 18.38 46.16
C LEU A 120 -0.44 18.02 47.64
N GLY A 121 0.37 17.10 48.19
CA GLY A 121 0.46 16.80 49.62
C GLY A 121 1.75 17.34 50.20
#